data_AF-A0A0U3S088-F1
#
_entry.id   AF-A0A0U3S088-F1
#
_cell.length_a   1.000
_cell.length_b   1.000
_cell.length_c   1.000
_cell.angle_alpha   90.00
_cell.angle_beta   90.00
_cell.angle_gamma   90.00
#
_symmetry.space_group_name_H-M   'P 1'
#
loop_
_entity.id
_entity.type
_entity.pdbx_description
1 polymer ?
#
loop_
_entity_poly.entity_id
_entity_poly.type
_entity_poly.pdbx_seq_one_letter_code
_entity_poly.pdbx_strand_id
1 'polypeptide(L)'
;MEPFQIHAVMQIISLLFFLLGIYYARKHKRRWHHFFVYSAVGLLTIGVAYMLYIAGGVPSIHGRFGLFVYSYVLFAAMSGRLFWRRKIKRNTHKLIALSAVLLLSLQILLALYLYVL
;
A
#
# COMPACT_ATOMS: atom_id res chain seq x y z
N MET A 1 -21.90 -4.28 -6.12
CA MET A 1 -21.00 -3.13 -6.10
C MET A 1 -20.21 -3.15 -7.39
N GLU A 2 -20.05 -2.00 -8.04
CA GLU A 2 -19.25 -1.87 -9.25
C GLU A 2 -17.80 -2.31 -8.96
N PRO A 3 -17.10 -3.01 -9.89
CA PRO A 3 -15.73 -3.48 -9.66
C PRO A 3 -14.77 -2.41 -9.13
N PHE A 4 -14.91 -1.17 -9.61
CA PHE A 4 -14.13 -0.02 -9.19
C PHE A 4 -14.41 0.39 -7.73
N GLN A 5 -15.64 0.25 -7.24
CA GLN A 5 -15.99 0.53 -5.84
C GLN A 5 -15.35 -0.49 -4.91
N ILE A 6 -15.39 -1.77 -5.27
CA ILE A 6 -14.74 -2.84 -4.50
C ILE A 6 -13.24 -2.56 -4.41
N HIS A 7 -12.60 -2.24 -5.53
CA HIS A 7 -11.19 -1.86 -5.54
C HIS A 7 -10.89 -0.67 -4.63
N ALA A 8 -11.68 0.40 -4.71
CA ALA A 8 -11.51 1.58 -3.86
C ALA A 8 -11.61 1.24 -2.36
N VAL A 9 -12.61 0.43 -1.97
CA VAL A 9 -12.76 -0.04 -0.58
C VAL A 9 -11.52 -0.83 -0.13
N MET A 10 -10.99 -1.73 -0.98
CA MET A 10 -9.78 -2.48 -0.66
C MET A 10 -8.56 -1.58 -0.47
N GLN A 11 -8.40 -0.54 -1.29
CA GLN A 11 -7.33 0.45 -1.17
C GLN A 11 -7.42 1.23 0.14
N ILE A 12 -8.62 1.68 0.50
CA ILE A 12 -8.88 2.41 1.74
C ILE A 12 -8.60 1.54 2.97
N ILE A 13 -9.11 0.30 2.99
CA ILE A 13 -8.85 -0.64 4.10
C ILE A 13 -7.34 -0.93 4.21
N SER A 14 -6.65 -1.10 3.09
CA SER A 14 -5.19 -1.29 3.07
C SER A 14 -4.46 -0.10 3.68
N LEU A 15 -4.85 1.12 3.33
CA LEU A 15 -4.30 2.34 3.93
C LEU A 15 -4.52 2.38 5.44
N LEU A 16 -5.74 2.09 5.91
CA LEU A 16 -6.05 2.02 7.35
C LEU A 16 -5.18 0.98 8.06
N PHE A 17 -4.97 -0.20 7.45
CA PHE A 17 -4.10 -1.22 8.01
C PHE A 17 -2.64 -0.76 8.05
N PHE A 18 -2.13 -0.04 7.05
CA PHE A 18 -0.79 0.55 7.18
C PHE A 18 -0.69 1.56 8.32
N LEU A 19 -1.70 2.41 8.51
CA LEU A 19 -1.74 3.36 9.63
C LEU A 19 -1.74 2.64 10.98
N LEU A 20 -2.54 1.57 11.12
CA LEU A 20 -2.52 0.70 12.31
C LEU A 20 -1.17 0.03 12.49
N GLY A 21 -0.54 -0.45 11.40
CA GLY A 21 0.81 -0.99 11.40
C GLY A 21 1.82 0.00 11.98
N ILE A 22 1.78 1.27 11.55
CA ILE A 22 2.63 2.35 12.08
C ILE A 22 2.32 2.62 13.55
N TYR A 23 1.04 2.68 13.92
CA TYR A 23 0.61 2.87 15.31
C TYR A 23 1.19 1.79 16.24
N TYR A 24 1.02 0.52 15.89
CA TYR A 24 1.55 -0.60 16.70
C TYR A 24 3.07 -0.67 16.69
N ALA A 25 3.75 -0.18 15.65
CA ALA A 25 5.20 -0.03 15.63
C ALA A 25 5.67 0.95 16.72
N ARG A 26 4.97 2.09 16.89
CA ARG A 26 5.26 3.08 17.94
C ARG A 26 5.00 2.53 19.34
N LYS A 27 4.00 1.65 19.51
CA LYS A 27 3.72 0.95 20.77
C LYS A 27 4.63 -0.26 21.02
N HIS A 28 5.64 -0.49 20.18
CA HIS A 28 6.56 -1.63 20.26
C HIS A 28 5.88 -3.02 20.18
N LYS A 29 4.64 -3.09 19.69
CA LYS A 29 3.86 -4.33 19.54
C LYS A 29 4.14 -4.97 18.16
N ARG A 30 5.32 -5.60 18.02
CA ARG A 30 5.82 -6.13 16.72
C ARG A 30 4.88 -7.12 16.04
N ARG A 31 4.24 -8.02 16.79
CA ARG A 31 3.29 -9.00 16.22
C ARG A 31 2.14 -8.32 15.49
N TRP A 32 1.51 -7.33 16.14
CA TRP A 32 0.41 -6.56 15.57
C TRP A 32 0.86 -5.69 14.41
N HIS A 33 2.03 -5.04 14.52
CA HIS A 33 2.63 -4.30 13.41
C HIS A 33 2.75 -5.16 12.15
N HIS A 34 3.36 -6.35 12.25
CA HIS A 34 3.53 -7.24 11.10
C HIS A 34 2.21 -7.79 10.59
N PHE A 35 1.27 -8.16 11.47
CA PHE A 35 -0.07 -8.59 11.06
C PHE A 35 -0.74 -7.53 10.17
N PHE A 36 -0.82 -6.28 10.62
CA PHE A 36 -1.45 -5.22 9.84
C PHE A 36 -0.71 -4.90 8.54
N VAL A 37 0.63 -4.87 8.55
CA VAL A 37 1.43 -4.64 7.34
C VAL A 37 1.21 -5.74 6.31
N TYR A 38 1.25 -7.01 6.70
CA TYR A 38 1.04 -8.12 5.75
C TYR A 38 -0.41 -8.19 5.26
N SER A 39 -1.39 -7.94 6.12
CA SER A 39 -2.79 -7.85 5.71
C SER A 39 -3.02 -6.70 4.72
N ALA A 40 -2.40 -5.54 4.92
CA ALA A 40 -2.48 -4.41 3.99
C ALA A 40 -1.87 -4.75 2.62
N VAL A 41 -0.68 -5.35 2.61
CA VAL A 41 -0.01 -5.79 1.37
C VAL A 41 -0.84 -6.86 0.64
N GLY A 42 -1.44 -7.80 1.38
CA GLY A 42 -2.33 -8.82 0.82
C GLY A 42 -3.56 -8.21 0.16
N LEU A 43 -4.26 -7.32 0.86
CA LEU A 43 -5.42 -6.60 0.32
C LEU A 43 -5.07 -5.77 -0.92
N LEU A 44 -3.95 -5.05 -0.90
CA LEU A 44 -3.44 -4.32 -2.06
C LEU A 44 -3.20 -5.24 -3.25
N THR A 45 -2.55 -6.39 -3.01
CA THR A 45 -2.23 -7.36 -4.06
C THR A 45 -3.51 -7.91 -4.71
N ILE A 46 -4.49 -8.29 -3.89
CA ILE A 46 -5.79 -8.76 -4.39
C ILE A 46 -6.49 -7.64 -5.16
N GLY A 47 -6.53 -6.42 -4.63
CA GLY A 47 -7.20 -5.28 -5.28
C GLY A 47 -6.56 -4.90 -6.63
N VAL A 48 -5.24 -4.96 -6.73
CA VAL A 48 -4.51 -4.73 -8.00
C VAL A 48 -4.77 -5.86 -8.98
N ALA A 49 -4.62 -7.12 -8.57
CA ALA A 49 -4.85 -8.27 -9.44
C ALA A 49 -6.29 -8.30 -9.97
N TYR A 50 -7.26 -8.00 -9.10
CA TYR A 50 -8.67 -7.89 -9.46
C TYR A 50 -8.91 -6.83 -10.53
N MET A 51 -8.34 -5.63 -10.39
CA MET A 51 -8.52 -4.58 -11.39
C MET A 51 -7.79 -4.86 -12.70
N LEU A 52 -6.61 -5.48 -12.66
CA LEU A 52 -5.92 -5.91 -13.87
C LEU A 52 -6.76 -6.91 -14.67
N TYR A 53 -7.40 -7.85 -13.99
CA TYR A 53 -8.30 -8.83 -14.60
C TYR A 53 -9.52 -8.15 -15.23
N ILE A 54 -10.21 -7.27 -14.48
CA ILE A 54 -11.42 -6.58 -14.95
C ILE A 54 -11.12 -5.62 -16.10
N ALA A 55 -10.02 -4.86 -16.02
CA ALA A 55 -9.66 -3.86 -17.03
C ALA A 55 -8.89 -4.43 -18.23
N GLY A 56 -8.53 -5.72 -18.21
CA GLY A 56 -7.72 -6.35 -19.26
C GLY A 56 -6.31 -5.77 -19.38
N GLY A 57 -5.75 -5.24 -18.29
CA GLY A 57 -4.43 -4.60 -18.28
C GLY A 57 -4.40 -3.26 -17.54
N VAL A 58 -3.57 -2.31 -18.03
CA VAL A 58 -3.29 -1.02 -17.36
C VAL A 58 -3.47 0.17 -18.33
N PRO A 59 -4.70 0.40 -18.82
CA PRO A 59 -4.92 1.39 -19.87
C PRO A 59 -4.80 2.84 -19.37
N SER A 60 -5.18 3.11 -18.11
CA SER A 60 -5.27 4.46 -17.57
C SER A 60 -3.99 4.96 -16.88
N ILE A 61 -3.82 6.29 -16.86
CA ILE A 61 -2.73 6.94 -16.11
C ILE A 61 -2.81 6.62 -14.61
N HIS A 62 -4.01 6.59 -14.05
CA HIS A 62 -4.27 6.19 -12.67
C HIS A 62 -3.80 4.76 -12.41
N GLY A 63 -4.07 3.82 -13.33
CA GLY A 63 -3.63 2.44 -13.22
C GLY A 63 -2.10 2.29 -13.26
N ARG A 64 -1.42 3.04 -14.15
CA ARG A 64 0.05 3.01 -14.24
C ARG A 64 0.70 3.57 -12.98
N PHE A 65 0.21 4.70 -12.48
CA PHE A 65 0.69 5.27 -11.23
C PHE A 65 0.39 4.32 -10.05
N GLY A 66 -0.79 3.70 -10.03
CA GLY A 66 -1.17 2.68 -9.03
C GLY A 66 -0.24 1.48 -9.01
N LEU A 67 0.17 0.97 -10.16
CA LEU A 67 1.16 -0.12 -10.23
C LEU A 67 2.55 0.29 -9.73
N PHE A 68 2.97 1.53 -10.01
CA PHE A 68 4.20 2.07 -9.43
C PHE A 68 4.09 2.12 -7.90
N VAL A 69 3.00 2.65 -7.36
CA VAL A 69 2.76 2.72 -5.91
C VAL A 69 2.73 1.32 -5.29
N TYR A 70 2.02 0.37 -5.90
CA TYR A 70 1.98 -1.02 -5.45
C TYR A 70 3.38 -1.65 -5.41
N SER A 71 4.17 -1.48 -6.47
CA SER A 71 5.55 -1.97 -6.53
C SER A 71 6.43 -1.33 -5.44
N TYR A 72 6.24 -0.04 -5.18
CA TYR A 72 6.98 0.67 -4.13
C TYR A 72 6.56 0.19 -2.72
N VAL A 73 5.29 -0.13 -2.50
CA VAL A 73 4.82 -0.75 -1.25
C VAL A 73 5.46 -2.12 -1.03
N LEU A 74 5.55 -2.95 -2.06
CA LEU A 74 6.26 -4.24 -1.98
C LEU A 74 7.73 -4.05 -1.62
N PHE A 75 8.40 -3.10 -2.28
CA PHE A 75 9.77 -2.72 -1.95
C PHE A 75 9.91 -2.27 -0.49
N ALA A 76 8.99 -1.43 0.00
CA ALA A 76 8.98 -0.98 1.38
C ALA A 76 8.82 -2.14 2.37
N ALA A 77 7.91 -3.08 2.12
CA ALA A 77 7.73 -4.28 2.93
C ALA A 77 9.00 -5.16 2.93
N MET A 78 9.62 -5.36 1.75
CA MET A 78 10.86 -6.13 1.61
C MET A 78 12.07 -5.45 2.26
N SER A 79 12.12 -4.11 2.28
CA SER A 79 13.17 -3.35 2.95
C SER A 79 13.27 -3.65 4.45
N GLY A 80 12.18 -4.15 5.06
CA GLY A 80 12.18 -4.65 6.44
C GLY A 80 13.17 -5.80 6.66
N ARG A 81 13.37 -6.68 5.66
CA ARG A 81 14.40 -7.73 5.71
C ARG A 81 15.80 -7.15 5.63
N LEU A 82 16.02 -6.11 4.82
CA LEU A 82 17.30 -5.41 4.74
C LEU A 82 17.63 -4.72 6.07
N PHE A 83 16.63 -4.12 6.73
CA PHE A 83 16.79 -3.56 8.06
C PHE A 83 17.14 -4.64 9.09
N TRP A 84 16.44 -5.78 9.07
CA TRP A 84 16.72 -6.90 9.98
C TRP A 84 18.14 -7.46 9.78
N ARG A 85 18.60 -7.56 8.53
CA ARG A 85 19.98 -7.92 8.17
C ARG A 85 21.02 -6.82 8.42
N ARG A 86 20.61 -5.69 9.03
CA ARG A 86 21.45 -4.51 9.31
C ARG A 86 22.10 -3.88 8.08
N LYS A 87 21.53 -4.10 6.88
CA LYS A 87 22.01 -3.52 5.61
C LYS A 87 21.53 -2.08 5.41
N ILE A 88 20.43 -1.70 6.05
CA ILE A 88 19.93 -0.32 6.10
C ILE A 88 19.65 0.11 7.54
N LYS A 89 19.74 1.42 7.80
CA LYS A 89 19.44 2.00 9.12
C LYS A 89 17.92 2.05 9.36
N ARG A 90 17.51 2.07 10.63
CA ARG A 90 16.10 2.19 11.04
C ARG A 90 15.42 3.43 10.42
N ASN A 91 16.12 4.57 10.40
CA ASN A 91 15.58 5.81 9.84
C ASN A 91 15.35 5.71 8.33
N THR A 92 16.22 5.00 7.61
CA THR A 92 16.05 4.72 6.18
C THR A 92 14.83 3.85 5.92
N HIS A 93 14.67 2.74 6.65
CA HIS A 93 13.48 1.88 6.52
C HIS A 93 12.19 2.66 6.86
N LYS A 94 12.23 3.47 7.92
CA LYS A 94 11.10 4.32 8.32
C LYS A 94 10.74 5.32 7.23
N LEU A 95 11.73 5.97 6.61
CA LEU A 95 11.49 6.91 5.52
C LEU A 95 10.83 6.20 4.33
N ILE A 96 11.38 5.07 3.88
CA ILE A 96 10.81 4.26 2.79
C ILE A 96 9.36 3.88 3.09
N ALA A 97 9.08 3.39 4.30
CA ALA A 97 7.73 2.99 4.70
C ALA A 97 6.74 4.16 4.74
N LEU A 98 7.17 5.33 5.27
CA LEU A 98 6.33 6.53 5.30
C LEU A 98 6.07 7.08 3.89
N SER A 99 7.08 7.08 3.02
CA SER A 99 6.92 7.47 1.62
C SER A 99 5.94 6.54 0.89
N ALA A 100 5.95 5.23 1.17
CA ALA A 100 5.01 4.30 0.57
C ALA A 100 3.56 4.58 0.99
N VAL A 101 3.33 4.87 2.28
CA VAL A 101 2.00 5.26 2.78
C VAL A 101 1.55 6.59 2.19
N LEU A 102 2.45 7.58 2.07
CA LEU A 102 2.15 8.85 1.44
C LEU A 102 1.75 8.68 -0.04
N LEU A 103 2.52 7.89 -0.79
CA LEU A 103 2.22 7.59 -2.19
C LEU A 103 0.87 6.89 -2.36
N LEU A 104 0.53 5.95 -1.46
CA LEU A 104 -0.79 5.31 -1.46
C LEU A 104 -1.92 6.32 -1.20
N SER A 105 -1.74 7.22 -0.23
CA SER A 105 -2.71 8.29 0.02
C SER A 105 -2.89 9.20 -1.20
N LEU A 106 -1.80 9.61 -1.85
CA LEU A 106 -1.85 10.42 -3.07
C LEU A 106 -2.54 9.70 -4.22
N GLN A 107 -2.30 8.39 -4.38
CA GLN A 107 -2.98 7.57 -5.38
C GLN A 107 -4.49 7.53 -5.15
N ILE A 108 -4.94 7.40 -3.90
CA ILE A 108 -6.37 7.42 -3.55
C ILE A 108 -6.97 8.80 -3.83
N LEU A 109 -6.28 9.88 -3.45
CA LEU A 109 -6.74 11.25 -3.74
C LEU A 109 -6.83 11.52 -5.24
N LEU A 110 -5.86 11.04 -6.02
CA LEU A 110 -5.91 11.12 -7.48
C LEU A 110 -7.12 10.37 -8.06
N ALA A 111 -7.47 9.20 -7.49
CA ALA A 111 -8.67 8.46 -7.90
C ALA A 111 -9.95 9.28 -7.65
N LEU A 112 -10.06 9.88 -6.47
CA LEU A 112 -11.20 10.71 -6.10
C LEU A 112 -11.33 11.93 -7.03
N TYR A 113 -10.20 12.57 -7.35
CA TYR A 113 -10.18 13.69 -8.29
C TYR A 113 -10.58 13.31 -9.72
N LEU A 114 -10.20 12.11 -10.19
CA LEU A 114 -10.47 11.72 -11.59
C LEU A 114 -11.84 11.08 -11.80
N TYR A 115 -12.43 10.48 -10.78
CA TYR A 115 -13.60 9.60 -10.94
C TYR A 115 -14.79 9.96 -10.05
N VAL A 116 -14.65 10.95 -9.16
CA VAL A 116 -15.72 11.36 -8.23
C VAL A 116 -16.00 12.85 -8.30
N LEU A 117 -14.94 13.67 -8.25
CA LEU A 117 -15.00 15.12 -8.39
C LEU A 117 -14.99 15.53 -9.87
#